data_AF-A0A943NRC3-F1
#
_entry.id   AF-A0A943NRC3-F1
#
_cell.length_a   1.000
_cell.length_b   1.000
_cell.length_c   1.000
_cell.angle_alpha   90.00
_cell.angle_beta   90.00
_cell.angle_gamma   90.00
#
_symmetry.space_group_name_H-M   'P 1'
#
loop_
_entity.id
_entity.type
_entity.pdbx_description
1 polymer ?
#
loop_
_entity_poly.entity_id
_entity_poly.type
_entity_poly.pdbx_seq_one_letter_code
_entity_poly.pdbx_strand_id
1 'polypeptide(L)'
;MNNTEKAELINLLGDFCGRRDIPDLTQKSLENVYGIKKADVFVLFGGSILAGGDVLAEAIKEQIAHTYIIVGGAGHTTDTLRRVVRQKFADMETENLSEAEIFNRYIRNVYGPQGKNFLSHVDIPEEVEQAFEKLKLAFADRVREANPLYASK
;
A
#
# COMPACT_ATOMS: atom_id res chain seq x y z
N MET A 1 -7.37 -15.88 -31.47
CA MET A 1 -6.38 -14.97 -30.84
C MET A 1 -5.14 -15.76 -30.49
N ASN A 2 -4.01 -15.42 -31.10
CA ASN A 2 -2.71 -16.04 -30.80
C ASN A 2 -2.16 -15.54 -29.44
N ASN A 3 -1.04 -16.10 -28.97
CA ASN A 3 -0.48 -15.73 -27.67
C ASN A 3 0.06 -14.29 -27.64
N THR A 4 0.56 -13.77 -28.76
CA THR A 4 1.03 -12.39 -28.89
C THR A 4 -0.13 -11.41 -28.75
N GLU A 5 -1.22 -11.61 -29.50
CA GLU A 5 -2.43 -10.79 -29.42
C GLU A 5 -3.04 -10.81 -27.99
N LYS A 6 -3.02 -11.97 -27.31
CA LYS A 6 -3.44 -12.06 -25.90
C LYS A 6 -2.56 -11.19 -24.99
N ALA A 7 -1.25 -11.27 -25.15
CA ALA A 7 -0.31 -10.50 -24.34
C ALA A 7 -0.47 -8.98 -24.57
N GLU A 8 -0.65 -8.57 -25.83
CA GLU A 8 -0.89 -7.16 -26.18
C GLU A 8 -2.16 -6.60 -25.53
N LEU A 9 -3.26 -7.36 -25.53
CA LEU A 9 -4.49 -6.94 -24.86
C LEU A 9 -4.36 -6.88 -23.34
N ILE A 10 -3.65 -7.85 -22.73
CA ILE A 10 -3.37 -7.84 -21.30
C ILE A 10 -2.52 -6.62 -20.92
N ASN A 11 -1.49 -6.31 -21.71
CA ASN A 11 -0.63 -5.15 -21.47
C ASN A 11 -1.42 -3.85 -21.61
N LEU A 12 -2.28 -3.72 -22.63
CA LEU A 12 -3.15 -2.55 -22.79
C LEU A 12 -4.04 -2.32 -21.56
N LEU A 13 -4.66 -3.38 -21.02
CA LEU A 13 -5.47 -3.28 -19.80
C LEU A 13 -4.60 -2.97 -18.57
N GLY A 14 -3.40 -3.56 -18.51
CA GLY A 14 -2.41 -3.28 -17.47
C GLY A 14 -2.01 -1.82 -17.44
N ASP A 15 -1.70 -1.22 -18.59
CA ASP A 15 -1.31 0.18 -18.72
C ASP A 15 -2.46 1.13 -18.34
N PHE A 16 -3.70 0.76 -18.68
CA PHE A 16 -4.88 1.53 -18.29
C PHE A 16 -5.12 1.49 -16.77
N CYS A 17 -5.07 0.31 -16.16
CA CYS A 17 -5.34 0.12 -14.73
C CYS A 17 -4.17 0.55 -13.83
N GLY A 18 -2.93 0.42 -14.32
CA GLY A 18 -1.69 0.70 -13.60
C GLY A 18 -1.02 1.98 -14.07
N ARG A 19 -1.81 3.03 -14.32
CA ARG A 19 -1.34 4.30 -14.87
C ARG A 19 -0.16 4.83 -14.06
N ARG A 20 0.89 5.23 -14.78
CA ARG A 20 2.11 5.82 -14.24
C ARG A 20 2.28 7.21 -14.83
N ASP A 21 2.13 8.24 -14.00
CA ASP A 21 2.20 9.62 -14.48
C ASP A 21 3.63 10.16 -14.60
N ILE A 22 4.58 9.58 -13.85
CA ILE A 22 6.01 9.87 -13.96
C ILE A 22 6.79 8.60 -14.36
N PRO A 23 7.68 8.67 -15.37
CA PRO A 23 8.38 7.48 -15.87
C PRO A 23 9.27 6.83 -14.80
N ASP A 24 9.88 7.64 -13.93
CA ASP A 24 10.81 7.22 -12.89
C ASP A 24 10.51 7.95 -11.58
N LEU A 25 10.70 7.30 -10.45
CA LEU A 25 10.49 7.89 -9.11
C LEU A 25 11.68 8.75 -8.68
N THR A 26 11.98 9.80 -9.45
CA THR A 26 13.08 10.73 -9.16
C THR A 26 12.57 12.17 -9.10
N GLN A 27 13.28 13.03 -8.35
CA GLN A 27 12.98 14.47 -8.30
C GLN A 27 13.04 15.13 -9.68
N LYS A 28 13.95 14.66 -10.56
CA LYS A 28 14.06 15.16 -11.93
C LYS A 28 12.80 14.85 -12.73
N SER A 29 12.24 13.65 -12.56
CA SER A 29 11.02 13.24 -13.26
C SER A 29 9.81 14.07 -12.80
N LEU A 30 9.68 14.27 -11.47
CA LEU A 30 8.66 15.15 -10.91
C LEU A 30 8.78 16.59 -11.42
N GLU A 31 9.99 17.14 -11.46
CA GLU A 31 10.22 18.51 -11.96
C GLU A 31 9.83 18.62 -13.43
N ASN A 32 10.20 17.63 -14.25
CA ASN A 32 9.90 17.65 -15.68
C ASN A 32 8.40 17.55 -15.98
N VAL A 33 7.65 16.72 -15.23
CA VAL A 33 6.23 16.45 -15.49
C VAL A 33 5.33 17.47 -14.79
N TYR A 34 5.68 17.87 -13.57
CA TYR A 34 4.82 18.68 -12.70
C TYR A 34 5.42 20.02 -12.27
N GLY A 35 6.70 20.28 -12.57
CA GLY A 35 7.38 21.52 -12.14
C GLY A 35 7.65 21.59 -10.63
N ILE A 36 7.68 20.45 -9.94
CA ILE A 36 7.97 20.35 -8.50
C ILE A 36 9.11 19.36 -8.26
N LYS A 37 10.01 19.67 -7.32
CA LYS A 37 11.10 18.77 -6.92
C LYS A 37 10.66 17.71 -5.92
N LYS A 38 9.68 18.04 -5.07
CA LYS A 38 9.09 17.14 -4.07
C LYS A 38 7.58 17.35 -3.99
N ALA A 39 6.85 16.25 -3.83
CA ALA A 39 5.46 16.29 -3.40
C ALA A 39 5.37 16.53 -1.88
N ASP A 40 4.23 17.01 -1.40
CA ASP A 40 4.00 17.14 0.04
C ASP A 40 3.91 15.77 0.73
N VAL A 41 3.19 14.83 0.09
CA VAL A 41 2.92 13.51 0.64
C VAL A 41 3.01 12.43 -0.45
N PHE A 42 3.65 11.32 -0.13
CA PHE A 42 3.59 10.06 -0.89
C PHE A 42 2.82 9.02 -0.07
N VAL A 43 1.85 8.35 -0.69
CA VAL A 43 1.01 7.35 -0.01
C VAL A 43 1.10 6.00 -0.71
N LEU A 44 1.55 4.98 0.02
CA LEU A 44 1.40 3.57 -0.37
C LEU A 44 0.09 3.03 0.19
N PHE A 45 -0.84 2.68 -0.70
CA PHE A 45 -2.02 1.90 -0.32
C PHE A 45 -1.63 0.43 -0.19
N GLY A 46 -1.83 -0.10 1.01
CA GLY A 46 -1.63 -1.48 1.40
C GLY A 46 -2.48 -2.42 0.55
N GLY A 47 -1.98 -3.63 0.40
CA GLY A 47 -2.60 -4.70 -0.36
C GLY A 47 -1.70 -5.93 -0.34
N SER A 48 -1.95 -6.87 -1.24
CA SER A 48 -1.26 -8.16 -1.27
C SER A 48 0.06 -8.18 -2.04
N ILE A 49 0.42 -7.08 -2.72
CA ILE A 49 1.58 -7.01 -3.63
C ILE A 49 2.77 -6.39 -2.92
N LEU A 50 3.72 -7.23 -2.49
CA LEU A 50 4.90 -6.81 -1.72
C LEU A 50 5.80 -5.82 -2.47
N ALA A 51 5.81 -5.86 -3.81
CA ALA A 51 6.58 -4.96 -4.65
C ALA A 51 6.22 -3.47 -4.45
N GLY A 52 5.03 -3.15 -3.92
CA GLY A 52 4.69 -1.78 -3.52
C GLY A 52 5.62 -1.23 -2.43
N GLY A 53 6.18 -2.10 -1.58
CA GLY A 53 7.19 -1.72 -0.59
C GLY A 53 8.51 -1.28 -1.22
N ASP A 54 8.91 -1.91 -2.34
CA ASP A 54 10.12 -1.54 -3.08
C ASP A 54 9.98 -0.16 -3.70
N VAL A 55 8.82 0.11 -4.30
CA VAL A 55 8.45 1.41 -4.88
C VAL A 55 8.49 2.51 -3.81
N LEU A 56 7.94 2.25 -2.62
CA LEU A 56 8.00 3.20 -1.52
C LEU A 56 9.45 3.42 -1.03
N ALA A 57 10.24 2.36 -0.91
CA ALA A 57 11.63 2.47 -0.50
C ALA A 57 12.47 3.29 -1.51
N GLU A 58 12.24 3.11 -2.81
CA GLU A 58 12.85 3.91 -3.87
C GLU A 58 12.43 5.39 -3.76
N ALA A 59 11.13 5.66 -3.57
CA ALA A 59 10.62 7.01 -3.37
C ALA A 59 11.28 7.73 -2.17
N ILE A 60 11.46 7.02 -1.05
CA ILE A 60 12.14 7.54 0.15
C ILE A 60 13.61 7.85 -0.17
N LYS A 61 14.31 6.92 -0.83
CA LYS A 61 15.72 7.08 -1.20
C LYS A 61 15.94 8.28 -2.12
N GLU A 62 15.08 8.46 -3.11
CA GLU A 62 15.10 9.58 -4.06
C GLU A 62 14.52 10.87 -3.46
N GLN A 63 13.98 10.79 -2.25
CA GLN A 63 13.37 11.88 -1.50
C GLN A 63 12.32 12.66 -2.28
N ILE A 64 11.46 11.96 -3.03
CA ILE A 64 10.48 12.58 -3.93
C ILE A 64 9.31 13.25 -3.21
N ALA A 65 9.17 13.03 -1.91
CA ALA A 65 8.17 13.68 -1.07
C ALA A 65 8.73 14.15 0.27
N HIS A 66 8.02 15.09 0.92
CA HIS A 66 8.32 15.54 2.27
C HIS A 66 7.86 14.53 3.33
N THR A 67 6.69 13.92 3.13
CA THR A 67 6.09 12.94 4.05
C THR A 67 5.73 11.65 3.32
N TYR A 68 5.89 10.50 3.98
CA TYR A 68 5.57 9.18 3.43
C TYR A 68 4.59 8.46 4.33
N ILE A 69 3.55 7.85 3.75
CA ILE A 69 2.49 7.19 4.49
C ILE A 69 2.28 5.79 3.90
N ILE A 70 2.11 4.80 4.76
CA ILE A 70 1.56 3.49 4.39
C ILE A 70 0.16 3.41 4.98
N VAL A 71 -0.83 3.19 4.12
CA VAL A 71 -2.24 3.06 4.50
C VAL A 71 -2.63 1.61 4.36
N GLY A 72 -2.94 0.90 5.43
CA GLY A 72 -3.41 -0.48 5.32
C GLY A 72 -3.71 -1.09 6.67
N GLY A 73 -4.98 -1.46 6.89
CA GLY A 73 -5.43 -2.14 8.09
C GLY A 73 -5.31 -3.66 7.97
N ALA A 74 -6.14 -4.37 8.74
CA ALA A 74 -6.40 -5.79 8.53
C ALA A 74 -7.73 -5.97 7.80
N GLY A 75 -7.73 -6.73 6.71
CA GLY A 75 -8.88 -6.98 5.86
C GLY A 75 -8.68 -8.18 4.95
N HIS A 76 -9.53 -8.32 3.92
CA HIS A 76 -9.54 -9.51 3.06
C HIS A 76 -8.19 -9.82 2.43
N THR A 77 -7.43 -8.80 2.02
CA THR A 77 -6.14 -8.97 1.32
C THR A 77 -4.97 -9.26 2.25
N THR A 78 -5.14 -9.06 3.56
CA THR A 78 -4.04 -9.12 4.53
C THR A 78 -3.47 -10.53 4.65
N ASP A 79 -4.29 -11.57 4.64
CA ASP A 79 -3.77 -12.96 4.71
C ASP A 79 -2.98 -13.36 3.47
N THR A 80 -3.36 -12.85 2.29
CA THR A 80 -2.56 -13.04 1.08
C THR A 80 -1.19 -12.37 1.25
N LEU A 81 -1.13 -11.13 1.77
CA LEU A 81 0.15 -10.46 2.04
C LEU A 81 1.01 -11.25 3.04
N ARG A 82 0.42 -11.70 4.15
CA ARG A 82 1.12 -12.52 5.17
C ARG A 82 1.74 -13.77 4.55
N ARG A 83 1.00 -14.47 3.69
CA ARG A 83 1.50 -15.66 2.97
C ARG A 83 2.66 -15.32 2.04
N VAL A 84 2.53 -14.26 1.24
CA VAL A 84 3.59 -13.81 0.32
C VAL A 84 4.87 -13.48 1.07
N VAL A 85 4.76 -12.79 2.21
CA VAL A 85 5.92 -12.43 3.04
C VAL A 85 6.54 -13.67 3.68
N ARG A 86 5.76 -14.56 4.29
CA ARG A 86 6.28 -15.80 4.92
C ARG A 86 7.02 -16.69 3.91
N GLN A 87 6.55 -16.75 2.66
CA GLN A 87 7.21 -17.51 1.60
C GLN A 87 8.57 -16.93 1.20
N LYS A 88 8.72 -15.60 1.25
CA LYS A 88 9.97 -14.91 0.88
C LYS A 88 10.92 -14.69 2.05
N PHE A 89 10.38 -14.53 3.25
CA PHE A 89 11.08 -14.17 4.48
C PHE A 89 10.53 -15.02 5.63
N ALA A 90 11.05 -16.25 5.76
CA ALA A 90 10.55 -17.23 6.72
C ALA A 90 10.58 -16.71 8.17
N ASP A 91 11.57 -15.87 8.51
CA ASP A 91 11.76 -15.33 9.86
C ASP A 91 10.98 -14.03 10.12
N MET A 92 10.27 -13.49 9.13
CA MET A 92 9.50 -12.26 9.31
C MET A 92 8.11 -12.56 9.89
N GLU A 93 7.94 -12.23 11.17
CA GLU A 93 6.64 -12.31 11.82
C GLU A 93 5.63 -11.34 11.19
N THR A 94 4.47 -11.89 10.85
CA THR A 94 3.37 -11.20 10.15
C THR A 94 1.99 -11.47 10.75
N GLU A 95 1.92 -12.33 11.77
CA GLU A 95 0.66 -12.70 12.43
C GLU A 95 0.07 -11.51 13.19
N ASN A 96 -1.24 -11.34 13.09
CA ASN A 96 -2.02 -10.23 13.69
C ASN A 96 -1.61 -8.81 13.27
N LEU A 97 -0.65 -8.66 12.35
CA LEU A 97 -0.26 -7.37 11.82
C LEU A 97 -1.21 -6.90 10.72
N SER A 98 -1.44 -5.59 10.70
CA SER A 98 -2.01 -4.87 9.58
C SER A 98 -1.08 -4.87 8.36
N GLU A 99 -1.64 -4.58 7.18
CA GLU A 99 -0.84 -4.45 5.96
C GLU A 99 0.25 -3.39 6.11
N ALA A 100 -0.05 -2.24 6.74
CA ALA A 100 0.92 -1.17 6.95
C ALA A 100 2.10 -1.61 7.83
N GLU A 101 1.84 -2.36 8.90
CA GLU A 101 2.88 -2.91 9.76
C GLU A 101 3.75 -3.93 9.02
N ILE A 102 3.15 -4.78 8.20
CA ILE A 102 3.88 -5.77 7.38
C ILE A 102 4.79 -5.05 6.38
N PHE A 103 4.29 -4.04 5.65
CA PHE A 103 5.13 -3.26 4.73
C PHE A 103 6.24 -2.50 5.45
N ASN A 104 5.97 -1.91 6.63
CA ASN A 104 6.99 -1.25 7.43
C ASN A 104 8.10 -2.23 7.85
N ARG A 105 7.73 -3.43 8.34
CA ARG A 105 8.71 -4.49 8.67
C ARG A 105 9.51 -4.91 7.44
N TYR A 106 8.84 -5.10 6.30
CA TYR A 106 9.49 -5.43 5.04
C TYR A 106 10.54 -4.39 4.64
N ILE A 107 10.16 -3.12 4.58
CA ILE A 107 11.05 -2.02 4.18
C ILE A 107 12.24 -1.91 5.14
N ARG A 108 12.00 -2.00 6.45
CA ARG A 108 13.07 -1.95 7.46
C ARG A 108 14.04 -3.11 7.34
N ASN A 109 13.56 -4.31 6.99
CA ASN A 109 14.40 -5.50 6.86
C ASN A 109 15.23 -5.46 5.57
N VAL A 110 14.61 -5.10 4.44
CA VAL A 110 15.27 -5.16 3.12
C VAL A 110 16.14 -3.92 2.83
N TYR A 111 15.70 -2.74 3.26
CA TYR A 111 16.35 -1.45 2.93
C TYR A 111 17.02 -0.76 4.13
N GLY A 112 16.97 -1.37 5.31
CA GLY A 112 17.67 -0.90 6.51
C GLY A 112 17.10 0.40 7.11
N PRO A 113 17.89 1.16 7.89
CA PRO A 113 17.41 2.33 8.64
C PRO A 113 17.02 3.52 7.76
N GLN A 114 17.17 3.44 6.42
CA GLN A 114 16.65 4.48 5.51
C GLN A 114 15.12 4.59 5.55
N GLY A 115 14.41 3.58 6.07
CA GLY A 115 12.99 3.66 6.41
C GLY A 115 12.68 4.11 7.85
N LYS A 116 13.69 4.36 8.71
CA LYS A 116 13.46 4.86 10.07
C LYS A 116 13.08 6.36 10.01
N ASN A 117 12.07 6.73 10.80
CA ASN A 117 11.55 8.10 10.99
C ASN A 117 10.63 8.68 9.91
N PHE A 118 10.25 7.91 8.87
CA PHE A 118 9.35 8.42 7.82
C PHE A 118 7.91 7.96 7.93
N LEU A 119 7.62 6.95 8.75
CA LEU A 119 6.30 6.34 8.84
C LEU A 119 5.65 6.73 10.17
N SER A 120 4.79 7.75 10.13
CA SER A 120 3.88 8.03 11.24
C SER A 120 2.78 6.98 11.21
N HIS A 121 2.81 6.08 12.20
CA HIS A 121 1.65 5.27 12.51
C HIS A 121 0.66 6.16 13.27
N VAL A 122 -0.58 6.21 12.80
CA VAL A 122 -1.67 6.93 13.47
C VAL A 122 -2.76 5.89 13.73
N ASP A 123 -2.96 5.59 15.01
CA ASP A 123 -4.11 4.82 15.45
C ASP A 123 -5.37 5.67 15.38
N ILE A 124 -6.52 5.03 15.16
CA ILE A 124 -7.81 5.68 15.35
C ILE A 124 -8.00 5.85 16.87
N PRO A 125 -8.19 7.08 17.39
CA PRO A 125 -8.38 7.26 18.82
C PRO A 125 -9.59 6.46 19.33
N GLU A 126 -9.47 5.86 20.52
CA GLU A 126 -10.52 5.01 21.10
C GLU A 126 -11.88 5.71 21.13
N GLU A 127 -11.91 7.01 21.42
CA GLU A 127 -13.13 7.83 21.43
C GLU A 127 -13.84 7.86 20.06
N VAL A 128 -13.07 7.86 18.97
CA VAL A 128 -13.59 7.84 17.59
C VAL A 128 -14.16 6.46 17.26
N GLU A 129 -13.46 5.38 17.65
CA GLU A 129 -13.98 4.01 17.48
C GLU A 129 -15.27 3.79 18.28
N GLN A 130 -15.30 4.24 19.53
CA GLN A 130 -16.49 4.20 20.38
C GLN A 130 -17.64 5.01 19.79
N ALA A 131 -17.37 6.19 19.20
CA ALA A 131 -18.38 6.99 18.53
C ALA A 131 -18.96 6.26 17.30
N PHE A 132 -18.11 5.60 16.52
CA PHE A 132 -18.55 4.77 15.40
C PHE A 132 -19.42 3.60 15.85
N GLU A 133 -19.01 2.84 16.87
CA GLU A 133 -19.81 1.71 17.36
C GLU A 133 -21.17 2.16 17.92
N LYS A 134 -21.24 3.32 18.58
CA LYS A 134 -22.52 3.92 18.99
C LYS A 134 -23.42 4.26 17.80
N LEU A 135 -22.87 4.89 16.76
CA LEU A 135 -23.64 5.27 15.56
C LEU A 135 -24.07 4.06 14.74
N LYS A 136 -23.22 3.04 14.65
CA LYS A 136 -23.51 1.78 13.95
C LYS A 136 -24.77 1.08 14.48
N LEU A 137 -25.06 1.19 15.78
CA LEU A 137 -26.31 0.68 16.34
C LEU A 137 -27.56 1.42 15.81
N ALA A 138 -27.44 2.72 15.55
CA ALA A 138 -28.55 3.56 15.06
C ALA A 138 -28.69 3.54 13.53
N PHE A 139 -27.61 3.21 12.80
CA PHE A 139 -27.54 3.29 11.33
C PHE A 139 -26.98 2.01 10.71
N ALA A 140 -27.32 0.85 11.26
CA ALA A 140 -26.76 -0.44 10.85
C ALA A 140 -26.94 -0.73 9.35
N ASP A 141 -28.08 -0.33 8.77
CA ASP A 141 -28.40 -0.46 7.34
C ASP A 141 -27.57 0.45 6.42
N ARG A 142 -26.85 1.41 6.99
CA ARG A 142 -26.00 2.37 6.26
C ARG A 142 -24.51 2.08 6.35
N VAL A 143 -24.13 1.04 7.10
CA VAL A 143 -22.75 0.57 7.13
C VAL A 143 -22.57 -0.44 6.00
N ARG A 144 -21.68 -0.11 5.06
CA ARG A 144 -21.35 -1.02 3.95
C ARG A 144 -20.67 -2.26 4.52
N GLU A 145 -21.35 -3.41 4.44
CA GLU A 145 -20.71 -4.68 4.73
C GLU A 145 -19.69 -5.04 3.66
N ALA A 146 -18.61 -5.65 4.10
CA ALA A 146 -17.68 -6.31 3.21
C ALA A 146 -18.41 -7.40 2.42
N ASN A 147 -18.36 -7.34 1.08
CA ASN A 147 -18.98 -8.36 0.26
C ASN A 147 -18.21 -9.69 0.42
N PRO A 148 -18.83 -10.75 0.97
CA PRO A 148 -18.15 -12.02 1.25
C PRO A 148 -17.61 -12.72 -0.02
N LEU A 149 -18.15 -12.39 -1.19
CA LEU A 149 -17.69 -12.93 -2.48
C LEU A 149 -16.24 -12.56 -2.81
N TYR A 150 -15.72 -11.48 -2.20
CA TYR A 150 -14.35 -10.99 -2.42
C TYR A 150 -13.45 -11.21 -1.20
N ALA A 151 -13.89 -12.00 -0.22
CA ALA A 151 -13.02 -12.43 0.86
C ALA A 151 -11.94 -13.38 0.30
N SER A 152 -10.69 -13.20 0.75
CA SER A 152 -9.65 -14.18 0.44
C SER A 152 -10.05 -15.54 1.00
N LYS A 153 -9.95 -16.58 0.17
CA LYS A 153 -10.15 -17.98 0.56
C LYS A 153 -8.90 -18.58 1.20
#